data_AF-A0A1E4ERS8-F1
#
_entry.id   AF-A0A1E4ERS8-F1
#
_cell.length_a   1.000
_cell.length_b   1.000
_cell.length_c   1.000
_cell.angle_alpha   90.00
_cell.angle_beta   90.00
_cell.angle_gamma   90.00
#
_symmetry.space_group_name_H-M   'P 1'
#
loop_
_entity.id
_entity.type
_entity.pdbx_description
1 polymer ?
#
loop_
_entity_poly.entity_id
_entity_poly.type
_entity_poly.pdbx_seq_one_letter_code
_entity_poly.pdbx_strand_id
1 'polypeptide(L)'
;MFAPRPVVDDGYYVVVAETAEGDWMNAWIVGGRELSWDKPARVASQYPNARWRKLMMNLCQKEHKAWRKPLMEYLFSRIAGARALRLYYVGERTRPDGGEEPLIVQDLGYYSPRELEPSLAPTGYATLASGREVLNLALQDAH
;
A
#
# COMPACT_ATOMS: atom_id res chain seq x y z
N MET A 1 21.20 -17.25 -17.50
CA MET A 1 21.41 -16.67 -16.16
C MET A 1 20.32 -17.24 -15.25
N PHE A 2 20.68 -18.03 -14.23
CA PHE A 2 19.74 -18.76 -13.37
C PHE A 2 19.67 -18.03 -12.01
N ALA A 3 18.51 -17.48 -11.64
CA ALA A 3 18.28 -16.92 -10.31
C ALA A 3 17.57 -17.99 -9.46
N PRO A 4 18.25 -18.65 -8.51
CA PRO A 4 17.71 -19.82 -7.79
C PRO A 4 16.50 -19.51 -6.90
N ARG A 5 16.20 -18.22 -6.69
CA ARG A 5 14.96 -17.71 -6.10
C ARG A 5 14.54 -16.47 -6.90
N PRO A 6 13.78 -16.61 -8.00
CA PRO A 6 13.19 -15.45 -8.63
C PRO A 6 12.34 -14.70 -7.59
N VAL A 7 12.28 -13.38 -7.68
CA VAL A 7 11.36 -12.60 -6.84
C VAL A 7 9.96 -13.04 -7.24
N VAL A 8 9.28 -13.77 -6.35
CA VAL A 8 7.99 -14.41 -6.64
C VAL A 8 6.84 -13.43 -6.42
N ASP A 9 7.07 -12.41 -5.60
CA ASP A 9 6.08 -11.38 -5.27
C ASP A 9 6.35 -10.15 -6.15
N ASP A 10 5.64 -10.08 -7.29
CA ASP A 10 5.51 -8.83 -8.06
C ASP A 10 4.31 -8.05 -7.50
N GLY A 11 4.41 -6.72 -7.48
CA GLY A 11 3.35 -5.90 -6.90
C GLY A 11 3.71 -4.42 -6.79
N TYR A 12 2.73 -3.65 -6.33
CA TYR A 12 2.82 -2.20 -6.21
C TYR A 12 2.20 -1.72 -4.90
N TYR A 13 2.47 -0.47 -4.55
CA TYR A 13 1.98 0.14 -3.33
C TYR A 13 0.85 1.11 -3.66
N VAL A 14 -0.16 1.12 -2.78
CA VAL A 14 -1.20 2.13 -2.76
C VAL A 14 -1.10 2.84 -1.42
N VAL A 15 -0.98 4.18 -1.44
CA VAL A 15 -0.97 4.97 -0.21
C VAL A 15 -2.14 5.92 -0.26
N VAL A 16 -3.01 5.78 0.73
CA VAL A 16 -4.25 6.54 0.82
C VAL A 16 -4.11 7.57 1.92
N ALA A 17 -4.39 8.83 1.61
CA ALA A 17 -4.62 9.86 2.61
C ALA A 17 -6.12 10.05 2.83
N GLU A 18 -6.50 10.08 4.10
CA GLU A 18 -7.83 10.51 4.55
C GLU A 18 -7.77 12.01 4.85
N THR A 19 -8.66 12.79 4.25
CA THR A 19 -8.76 14.23 4.49
C THR A 19 -9.65 14.54 5.68
N ALA A 20 -9.61 15.79 6.17
CA ALA A 20 -10.53 16.26 7.20
C ALA A 20 -12.01 16.23 6.77
N GLU A 21 -12.28 16.25 5.47
CA GLU A 21 -13.63 16.23 4.88
C GLU A 21 -14.16 14.80 4.69
N GLY A 22 -13.34 13.77 4.98
CA GLY A 22 -13.69 12.37 4.80
C GLY A 22 -13.41 11.83 3.39
N ASP A 23 -12.84 12.65 2.51
CA ASP A 23 -12.40 12.24 1.18
C ASP A 23 -11.06 11.50 1.21
N TRP A 24 -10.83 10.71 0.16
CA TRP A 24 -9.65 9.86 0.00
C TRP A 24 -8.86 10.28 -1.23
N MET A 25 -7.54 10.38 -1.07
CA MET A 25 -6.66 10.72 -2.19
C MET A 25 -5.38 9.89 -2.18
N ASN A 26 -4.74 9.81 -3.34
CA ASN A 26 -3.41 9.25 -3.44
C ASN A 26 -2.40 10.12 -2.69
N ALA A 27 -1.76 9.51 -1.69
CA ALA A 27 -0.72 10.11 -0.88
C ALA A 27 0.69 9.77 -1.38
N TRP A 28 0.80 9.05 -2.48
CA TRP A 28 2.08 8.66 -3.03
C TRP A 28 2.86 9.85 -3.58
N ILE A 29 4.20 9.71 -3.58
CA ILE A 29 5.12 10.79 -3.97
C ILE A 29 5.15 10.98 -5.50
N VAL A 30 4.81 9.93 -6.24
CA VAL A 30 4.80 9.92 -7.71
C VAL A 30 3.37 9.82 -8.22
N GLY A 31 3.06 10.56 -9.28
CA GLY A 31 1.74 10.59 -9.90
C GLY A 31 0.86 11.74 -9.40
N GLY A 32 -0.42 11.68 -9.74
CA GLY A 32 -1.43 12.64 -9.30
C GLY A 32 -2.05 12.29 -7.95
N ARG A 33 -2.98 13.14 -7.50
CA ARG A 33 -3.78 12.93 -6.28
C ARG A 33 -4.95 11.96 -6.47
N GLU A 34 -5.27 11.61 -7.71
CA GLU A 34 -6.28 10.63 -8.01
C GLU A 34 -5.90 9.26 -7.45
N LEU A 35 -6.78 8.69 -6.64
CA LEU A 35 -6.59 7.37 -6.06
C LEU A 35 -6.98 6.31 -7.07
N SER A 36 -5.99 5.54 -7.54
CA SER A 36 -6.21 4.35 -8.36
C SER A 36 -5.63 3.13 -7.67
N TRP A 37 -6.36 2.02 -7.80
CA TRP A 37 -5.95 0.70 -7.33
C TRP A 37 -5.54 -0.19 -8.50
N ASP A 38 -5.61 0.31 -9.73
CA ASP A 38 -5.25 -0.45 -10.92
C ASP A 38 -3.74 -0.64 -10.99
N LYS A 39 -3.31 -1.75 -11.58
CA LYS A 39 -1.89 -1.99 -11.81
C LYS A 39 -1.35 -0.90 -12.74
N PRO A 40 -0.29 -0.18 -12.36
CA PRO A 40 0.34 0.76 -13.25
C PRO A 40 1.01 0.03 -14.42
N ALA A 41 0.86 0.57 -15.63
CA ALA A 41 1.45 -0.01 -16.86
C ALA A 41 2.96 -0.30 -16.73
N ARG A 42 3.66 0.45 -15.87
CA ARG A 42 5.04 0.18 -15.49
C ARG A 42 5.24 0.39 -14.00
N VAL A 43 5.24 -0.68 -13.20
CA VAL A 43 5.49 -0.63 -11.74
C VAL A 43 6.77 0.13 -11.39
N ALA A 44 7.83 -0.03 -12.18
CA ALA A 44 9.09 0.67 -11.93
C ALA A 44 8.98 2.21 -12.00
N SER A 45 8.00 2.76 -12.73
CA SER A 45 7.80 4.22 -12.82
C SER A 45 7.08 4.80 -11.61
N GLN A 46 6.57 3.96 -10.71
CA GLN A 46 5.96 4.41 -9.45
C GLN A 46 7.00 4.90 -8.44
N TYR A 47 8.29 4.67 -8.68
CA TYR A 47 9.34 5.03 -7.73
C TYR A 47 10.19 6.18 -8.27
N PRO A 48 10.49 7.21 -7.47
CA PRO A 48 11.31 8.34 -7.91
C PRO A 48 12.70 7.91 -8.42
N ASN A 49 13.28 6.87 -7.81
CA ASN A 49 14.57 6.31 -8.20
C ASN A 49 14.75 4.86 -7.70
N ALA A 50 15.89 4.26 -8.06
CA ALA A 50 16.23 2.88 -7.68
C ALA A 50 16.35 2.65 -6.16
N ARG A 51 16.77 3.66 -5.39
CA ARG A 51 16.85 3.55 -3.92
C ARG A 51 15.45 3.46 -3.31
N TRP A 52 14.52 4.31 -3.78
CA TRP A 52 13.11 4.22 -3.43
C TRP A 52 12.52 2.86 -3.78
N ARG A 53 12.76 2.36 -5.00
CA ARG A 53 12.31 1.03 -5.40
C ARG A 53 12.84 -0.06 -4.45
N LYS A 54 14.13 -0.02 -4.11
CA LYS A 54 14.73 -1.00 -3.20
C LYS A 54 14.15 -0.93 -1.78
N LEU A 55 13.96 0.28 -1.26
CA LEU A 55 13.30 0.50 0.03
C LEU A 55 11.89 -0.10 0.03
N MET A 56 11.10 0.22 -1.01
CA MET A 56 9.72 -0.22 -1.12
C MET A 56 9.64 -1.74 -1.26
N MET A 57 10.44 -2.37 -2.13
CA MET A 57 10.48 -3.83 -2.24
C MET A 57 10.80 -4.57 -0.93
N ASN A 58 11.48 -3.93 0.01
CA ASN A 58 11.75 -4.51 1.32
C ASN A 58 10.53 -4.33 2.26
N LEU A 59 9.73 -3.27 2.14
CA LEU A 59 8.67 -2.91 3.09
C LEU A 59 7.48 -3.89 3.15
N CYS A 60 7.18 -4.61 2.08
CA CYS A 60 6.15 -5.68 2.11
C CYS A 60 6.57 -6.85 3.01
N GLN A 61 7.88 -7.10 3.14
CA GLN A 61 8.42 -8.19 3.94
C GLN A 61 8.22 -7.93 5.43
N LYS A 62 7.96 -8.99 6.19
CA LYS A 62 7.62 -8.88 7.63
C LYS A 62 8.82 -8.40 8.45
N GLU A 63 10.02 -8.79 8.04
CA GLU A 63 11.31 -8.46 8.63
C GLU A 63 11.59 -6.96 8.63
N HIS A 64 10.97 -6.22 7.70
CA HIS A 64 11.13 -4.78 7.53
C HIS A 64 9.93 -3.96 8.02
N LYS A 65 9.01 -4.57 8.81
CA LYS A 65 7.82 -3.89 9.35
C LYS A 65 8.15 -2.61 10.11
N ALA A 66 9.27 -2.56 10.81
CA ALA A 66 9.71 -1.39 11.57
C ALA A 66 9.93 -0.13 10.70
N TRP A 67 10.17 -0.28 9.39
CA TRP A 67 10.41 0.84 8.47
C TRP A 67 9.12 1.49 7.97
N ARG A 68 7.97 0.86 8.17
CA ARG A 68 6.68 1.35 7.65
C ARG A 68 6.25 2.63 8.33
N LYS A 69 6.35 2.71 9.67
CA LYS A 69 5.99 3.92 10.43
C LYS A 69 6.82 5.14 10.01
N PRO A 70 8.17 5.11 10.00
CA PRO A 70 8.97 6.24 9.53
C PRO A 70 8.67 6.66 8.08
N LEU A 71 8.39 5.70 7.19
CA LEU A 71 7.95 6.02 5.83
C LEU A 71 6.62 6.78 5.86
N MET A 72 5.64 6.29 6.60
CA MET A 72 4.31 6.90 6.66
C MET A 72 4.35 8.29 7.31
N GLU A 73 5.18 8.50 8.34
CA GLU A 73 5.44 9.82 8.91
C GLU A 73 5.99 10.80 7.86
N TYR A 74 6.98 10.35 7.08
CA TYR A 74 7.54 11.13 5.98
C TYR A 74 6.48 11.48 4.93
N LEU A 75 5.69 10.50 4.47
CA LEU A 75 4.62 10.73 3.49
C LEU A 75 3.56 11.67 4.03
N PHE A 76 3.16 11.51 5.29
CA PHE A 76 2.15 12.33 5.94
C PHE A 76 2.57 13.80 5.96
N SER A 77 3.84 14.08 6.31
CA SER A 77 4.38 15.44 6.32
C SER A 77 4.34 16.16 4.96
N ARG A 78 4.15 15.41 3.86
CA ARG A 78 4.11 15.92 2.49
C ARG A 78 2.69 16.14 1.96
N ILE A 79 1.66 15.65 2.67
CA ILE A 79 0.28 15.79 2.26
C ILE A 79 -0.43 16.81 3.16
N ALA A 80 -0.63 18.02 2.65
CA ALA A 80 -1.38 19.04 3.35
C ALA A 80 -2.85 18.61 3.54
N GLY A 81 -3.40 18.83 4.74
CA GLY A 81 -4.80 18.51 5.06
C GLY A 81 -5.10 17.04 5.29
N ALA A 82 -4.10 16.15 5.22
CA ALA A 82 -4.27 14.76 5.61
C ALA A 82 -4.49 14.65 7.13
N ARG A 83 -5.47 13.84 7.53
CA ARG A 83 -5.75 13.46 8.91
C ARG A 83 -5.08 12.13 9.26
N ALA A 84 -5.03 11.20 8.30
CA ALA A 84 -4.39 9.90 8.46
C ALA A 84 -3.89 9.35 7.12
N LEU A 85 -3.01 8.34 7.17
CA LEU A 85 -2.57 7.55 6.03
C LEU A 85 -2.84 6.06 6.24
N ARG A 86 -3.11 5.36 5.14
CA ARG A 86 -3.06 3.90 5.04
C ARG A 86 -2.07 3.47 3.95
N LEU A 87 -1.28 2.44 4.24
CA LEU A 87 -0.28 1.88 3.32
C LEU A 87 -0.68 0.46 2.96
N TYR A 88 -0.88 0.21 1.67
CA TYR A 88 -1.21 -1.10 1.14
C TYR A 88 -0.13 -1.60 0.18
N TYR A 89 0.03 -2.92 0.13
CA TYR A 89 0.74 -3.62 -0.93
C TYR A 89 -0.24 -4.48 -1.70
N VAL A 90 -0.28 -4.30 -3.02
CA VAL A 90 -1.08 -5.08 -3.94
C VAL A 90 -0.14 -6.06 -4.64
N GLY A 91 -0.24 -7.32 -4.26
CA GLY A 91 0.60 -8.41 -4.77
C GLY A 91 -0.10 -9.19 -5.85
N GLU A 92 0.65 -9.55 -6.89
CA GLU A 92 0.28 -10.51 -7.91
C GLU A 92 0.96 -11.83 -7.63
N ARG A 93 0.18 -12.90 -7.52
CA ARG A 93 0.72 -14.24 -7.56
C ARG A 93 0.75 -14.72 -9.00
N THR A 94 1.95 -14.84 -9.54
CA THR A 94 2.14 -15.48 -10.84
C THR A 94 2.00 -16.98 -10.65
N ARG A 95 0.96 -17.60 -11.23
CA ARG A 95 0.88 -19.06 -11.26
C ARG A 95 1.90 -19.65 -12.24
N PRO A 96 2.39 -20.88 -11.98
CA PRO A 96 3.22 -21.61 -12.94
C PRO A 96 2.53 -21.89 -14.28
N ASP A 97 1.19 -21.88 -14.32
CA ASP A 97 0.37 -22.17 -15.51
C ASP A 97 0.04 -20.93 -16.35
N GLY A 98 0.43 -19.73 -15.91
CA GLY A 98 0.16 -18.47 -16.59
C GLY A 98 -1.26 -17.92 -16.41
N GLY A 99 -2.08 -18.51 -15.54
CA GLY A 99 -3.39 -17.97 -15.19
C GLY A 99 -3.30 -16.71 -14.32
N GLU A 100 -4.21 -15.77 -14.53
CA GLU A 100 -4.35 -14.57 -13.69
C GLU A 100 -5.00 -14.95 -12.35
N GLU A 101 -4.25 -14.80 -11.25
CA GLU A 101 -4.83 -14.85 -9.90
C GLU A 101 -5.43 -13.50 -9.51
N PRO A 102 -6.46 -13.49 -8.65
CA PRO A 102 -6.97 -12.26 -8.10
C PRO A 102 -5.87 -11.55 -7.30
N LEU A 103 -5.83 -10.22 -7.43
CA LEU A 103 -4.89 -9.38 -6.69
C LEU A 103 -5.08 -9.56 -5.19
N ILE A 104 -3.96 -9.76 -4.48
CA ILE A 104 -3.98 -9.86 -3.01
C ILE A 104 -3.63 -8.49 -2.46
N VAL A 105 -4.57 -7.90 -1.72
CA VAL A 105 -4.34 -6.61 -1.04
C VAL A 105 -3.93 -6.90 0.39
N GLN A 106 -2.74 -6.44 0.74
CA GLN A 106 -2.18 -6.51 2.08
C GLN A 106 -2.13 -5.11 2.71
N ASP A 107 -2.83 -4.91 3.84
CA ASP A 107 -2.59 -3.73 4.68
C ASP A 107 -1.24 -3.86 5.38
N LEU A 108 -0.39 -2.86 5.18
CA LEU A 108 0.92 -2.79 5.79
C LEU A 108 0.96 -1.86 7.01
N GLY A 109 0.04 -0.91 7.13
CA GLY A 109 -0.07 -0.03 8.28
C GLY A 109 -1.03 1.14 8.12
N TYR A 110 -1.43 1.67 9.28
CA TYR A 110 -2.17 2.91 9.46
C TYR A 110 -1.30 3.92 10.24
N TYR A 111 -1.37 5.19 9.87
CA TYR A 111 -0.67 6.28 10.56
C TYR A 111 -1.57 7.49 10.75
N SER A 112 -1.65 7.99 11.99
CA SER A 112 -2.27 9.27 12.34
C SER A 112 -1.37 9.98 13.37
N PRO A 113 -1.14 11.30 13.25
CA PRO A 113 -0.30 12.06 14.19
C PRO A 113 -0.95 12.27 15.56
N ARG A 114 -2.28 12.13 15.67
CA ARG A 114 -3.00 12.02 16.94
C ARG A 114 -3.39 10.56 17.11
N GLU A 115 -3.20 10.00 18.29
CA GLU A 115 -3.69 8.65 18.61
C GLU A 115 -5.19 8.58 18.32
N LEU A 116 -5.52 7.93 17.21
CA LEU A 116 -6.79 7.26 17.01
C LEU A 116 -6.52 5.81 17.43
N GLU A 117 -7.42 5.27 18.25
CA GLU A 117 -7.31 3.97 18.92
C GLU A 117 -6.66 2.88 18.04
N PRO A 118 -5.68 2.11 18.56
CA PRO A 118 -4.99 1.05 17.82
C PRO A 118 -5.89 -0.10 17.32
N SER A 119 -7.20 -0.09 17.64
CA SER A 119 -8.20 -1.07 17.18
C SER A 119 -8.51 -1.00 15.68
N LEU A 120 -7.98 -0.02 14.94
CA LEU A 120 -8.30 0.30 13.54
C LEU A 120 -7.46 -0.44 12.47
N ALA A 121 -6.61 -1.38 12.86
CA ALA A 121 -5.76 -2.12 11.93
C ALA A 121 -6.52 -3.34 11.38
N PRO A 122 -6.84 -3.40 10.07
CA PRO A 122 -7.54 -4.56 9.52
C PRO A 122 -6.71 -5.82 9.70
N THR A 123 -7.38 -6.85 10.21
CA THR A 123 -6.74 -8.11 10.58
C THR A 123 -6.78 -9.04 9.38
N GLY A 124 -5.82 -8.91 8.46
CA GLY A 124 -5.53 -9.96 7.48
C GLY A 124 -5.37 -9.54 6.03
N TYR A 125 -4.94 -10.52 5.23
CA TYR A 125 -4.90 -10.44 3.78
C TYR A 125 -6.32 -10.59 3.25
N ALA A 126 -6.75 -9.68 2.38
CA ALA A 126 -8.06 -9.77 1.74
C ALA A 126 -7.89 -9.84 0.21
N THR A 127 -8.58 -10.81 -0.40
CA THR A 127 -8.74 -10.87 -1.85
C THR A 127 -9.93 -10.00 -2.21
N LEU A 128 -9.68 -8.85 -2.84
CA LEU A 128 -10.70 -7.83 -3.04
C LEU A 128 -10.82 -7.45 -4.51
N ALA A 129 -12.05 -7.27 -4.97
CA ALA A 129 -12.35 -6.97 -6.37
C ALA A 129 -12.15 -5.48 -6.67
N SER A 130 -12.21 -4.61 -5.66
CA SER A 130 -11.95 -3.18 -5.84
C SER A 130 -11.34 -2.51 -4.60
N GLY A 131 -10.63 -1.40 -4.83
CA GLY A 131 -10.09 -0.57 -3.76
C GLY A 131 -11.13 0.01 -2.79
N ARG A 132 -12.39 0.13 -3.22
CA ARG A 132 -13.48 0.61 -2.36
C ARG A 132 -13.92 -0.46 -1.36
N GLU A 133 -13.85 -1.73 -1.73
CA GLU A 133 -14.04 -2.85 -0.79
C GLU A 133 -12.91 -2.90 0.23
N VAL A 134 -11.67 -2.61 -0.18
CA VAL A 134 -10.51 -2.52 0.74
C VAL A 134 -10.74 -1.43 1.78
N LEU A 135 -11.15 -0.24 1.36
CA LEU A 135 -11.43 0.86 2.27
C LEU A 135 -12.62 0.55 3.18
N ASN A 136 -13.71 -0.01 2.65
CA ASN A 136 -14.88 -0.35 3.45
C ASN A 136 -14.58 -1.43 4.50
N LEU A 137 -13.81 -2.47 4.17
CA LEU A 137 -13.40 -3.49 5.14
C LEU A 137 -12.46 -2.92 6.20
N ALA A 138 -11.49 -2.10 5.79
CA ALA A 138 -10.60 -1.41 6.72
C ALA A 138 -11.33 -0.42 7.67
N LEU A 139 -12.54 -0.01 7.31
CA LEU A 139 -13.46 0.82 8.11
C LEU A 139 -14.52 0.00 8.87
N GLN A 140 -14.73 -1.28 8.55
CA GLN A 140 -15.61 -2.16 9.33
C GLN A 140 -14.87 -2.77 10.52
N ASP A 141 -13.59 -3.09 10.35
CA ASP A 141 -12.69 -3.53 11.43
C ASP A 141 -12.36 -2.39 12.42
N ALA A 142 -12.83 -1.17 12.13
CA ALA A 142 -12.61 0.07 12.87
C ALA A 142 -13.56 0.34 14.04
N HIS A 143 -14.69 -0.37 14.08
CA HIS A 143 -15.83 -0.16 14.99
C HIS A 143 -15.99 -1.35 15.94
#